data_AF-A0A9D7ST67-F1
#
_entry.id   AF-A0A9D7ST67-F1
#
_cell.length_a   1.000
_cell.length_b   1.000
_cell.length_c   1.000
_cell.angle_alpha   90.00
_cell.angle_beta   90.00
_cell.angle_gamma   90.00
#
_symmetry.space_group_name_H-M   'P 1'
#
loop_
_entity.id
_entity.type
_entity.pdbx_description
1 polymer ?
#
loop_
_entity_poly.entity_id
_entity_poly.type
_entity_poly.pdbx_seq_one_letter_code
_entity_poly.pdbx_strand_id
1 'polypeptide(L)'
;MLASAQAHERIDLRTSPEIKELIVRAATAAGMSVSAFLLATAQERARQILAETEMIALSSRDWNAFAKALDNTDKPRPRLSAAMKRHREWQEKR
;
A
#
# COMPACT_ATOMS: atom_id res chain seq x y z
N MET A 1 -5.94 -9.11 -29.33
CA MET A 1 -6.50 -10.15 -28.45
C MET A 1 -5.97 -9.89 -27.05
N LEU A 2 -6.80 -9.36 -26.15
CA LEU A 2 -6.42 -9.22 -24.74
C LEU A 2 -6.37 -10.64 -24.16
N ALA A 3 -5.19 -11.06 -23.72
CA ALA A 3 -5.04 -12.33 -23.02
C ALA A 3 -5.98 -12.30 -21.81
N SER A 4 -6.94 -13.22 -21.76
CA SER A 4 -7.68 -13.48 -20.53
C SER A 4 -6.65 -13.93 -19.51
N ALA A 5 -6.38 -13.10 -18.49
CA ALA A 5 -5.63 -13.54 -17.33
C ALA A 5 -6.43 -14.66 -16.69
N GLN A 6 -6.08 -15.91 -17.02
CA GLN A 6 -6.71 -17.08 -16.44
C GLN A 6 -6.44 -17.02 -14.94
N ALA A 7 -7.51 -17.01 -14.12
CA ALA A 7 -7.37 -17.09 -12.68
C ALA A 7 -6.81 -18.48 -12.32
N HIS A 8 -5.49 -18.56 -12.19
CA HIS A 8 -4.78 -19.81 -11.87
C HIS A 8 -4.62 -20.04 -10.37
N GLU A 9 -4.76 -19.00 -9.56
CA GLU A 9 -4.61 -19.05 -8.11
C GLU A 9 -5.96 -19.25 -7.41
N ARG A 10 -5.97 -20.04 -6.34
CA ARG A 10 -7.17 -20.34 -5.53
C ARG A 10 -7.01 -19.80 -4.12
N ILE A 11 -8.10 -19.25 -3.59
CA ILE A 11 -8.20 -18.81 -2.19
C ILE A 11 -9.28 -19.66 -1.52
N ASP A 12 -8.86 -20.55 -0.63
CA ASP A 12 -9.77 -21.39 0.16
C ASP A 12 -10.03 -20.74 1.53
N LEU A 13 -11.31 -20.57 1.87
CA LEU A 13 -11.74 -19.89 3.10
C LEU A 13 -12.66 -20.79 3.91
N ARG A 14 -12.45 -20.81 5.22
CA ARG A 14 -13.39 -21.38 6.20
C ARG A 14 -14.05 -20.26 6.97
N THR A 15 -15.34 -20.39 7.22
CA THR A 15 -16.12 -19.39 7.94
C THR A 15 -17.32 -20.03 8.62
N SER A 16 -17.99 -19.29 9.50
CA SER A 16 -19.20 -19.76 10.17
C SER A 16 -20.43 -19.64 9.26
N PRO A 17 -21.51 -20.39 9.53
CA PRO A 17 -22.76 -20.29 8.77
C PRO A 17 -23.31 -18.85 8.72
N GLU A 18 -23.26 -18.13 9.83
CA GLU A 18 -23.81 -16.77 9.96
C GLU A 18 -23.05 -15.78 9.07
N ILE A 19 -21.72 -15.89 9.03
CA ILE A 19 -20.89 -15.04 8.15
C ILE A 19 -21.14 -15.40 6.69
N LYS A 20 -21.27 -16.68 6.36
CA LYS A 20 -21.60 -17.11 4.99
C LYS A 20 -22.94 -16.52 4.54
N GLU A 21 -23.98 -16.59 5.36
CA GLU A 21 -25.29 -16.02 5.05
C GLU A 21 -25.23 -14.51 4.82
N LEU A 22 -24.49 -13.79 5.67
CA LEU A 22 -24.27 -12.35 5.51
C LEU A 22 -23.63 -12.02 4.16
N ILE A 23 -22.55 -12.74 3.81
CA ILE A 23 -21.84 -12.54 2.53
C ILE A 23 -22.75 -12.86 1.34
N VAL A 24 -23.51 -13.96 1.41
CA VAL A 24 -24.47 -14.34 0.36
C VAL A 24 -25.49 -13.23 0.14
N ARG A 25 -26.08 -12.71 1.22
CA ARG A 25 -27.05 -11.61 1.12
C ARG A 25 -26.43 -10.35 0.50
N ALA A 26 -25.22 -9.99 0.89
CA ALA A 26 -24.51 -8.83 0.35
C ALA A 26 -24.18 -9.02 -1.14
N ALA A 27 -23.69 -10.20 -1.53
CA ALA A 27 -23.40 -10.54 -2.93
C ALA A 27 -24.66 -10.48 -3.80
N THR A 28 -25.78 -11.04 -3.31
CA THR A 28 -27.08 -10.96 -3.99
C THR A 28 -27.55 -9.53 -4.16
N ALA A 29 -27.44 -8.69 -3.11
CA ALA A 29 -27.79 -7.28 -3.18
C ALA A 29 -26.93 -6.50 -4.19
N ALA A 30 -25.67 -6.91 -4.37
CA ALA A 30 -24.75 -6.34 -5.36
C ALA A 30 -24.93 -6.93 -6.79
N GLY A 31 -25.79 -7.94 -6.97
CA GLY A 31 -25.96 -8.63 -8.26
C GLY A 31 -24.74 -9.46 -8.68
N MET A 32 -23.94 -9.93 -7.72
CA MET A 32 -22.68 -10.64 -7.95
C MET A 32 -22.74 -12.06 -7.39
N SER A 33 -21.91 -12.96 -7.93
CA SER A 33 -21.65 -14.23 -7.26
C SER A 33 -20.87 -14.00 -5.96
N VAL A 34 -20.99 -14.92 -4.99
CA VAL A 34 -20.27 -14.84 -3.71
C VAL A 34 -18.76 -14.71 -3.92
N SER A 35 -18.19 -15.51 -4.83
CA SER A 35 -16.76 -15.46 -5.13
C SER A 35 -16.34 -14.12 -5.74
N ALA A 36 -17.14 -13.57 -6.67
CA ALA A 36 -16.87 -12.27 -7.27
C ALA A 36 -16.96 -11.13 -6.25
N PHE A 37 -17.97 -11.17 -5.39
CA PHE A 37 -18.14 -10.20 -4.30
C PHE A 37 -16.97 -10.23 -3.32
N LEU A 38 -16.55 -11.43 -2.89
CA LEU A 38 -15.41 -11.60 -1.99
C LEU A 38 -14.11 -11.10 -2.61
N LEU A 39 -13.84 -11.49 -3.87
CA LEU A 39 -12.62 -11.08 -4.55
C LEU A 39 -12.56 -9.56 -4.74
N ALA A 40 -13.66 -8.94 -5.18
CA ALA A 40 -13.73 -7.49 -5.37
C ALA A 40 -13.54 -6.74 -4.05
N THR A 41 -14.22 -7.18 -2.98
CA THR A 41 -14.13 -6.56 -1.66
C THR A 41 -12.72 -6.70 -1.07
N ALA A 42 -12.12 -7.90 -1.18
CA ALA A 42 -10.75 -8.13 -0.70
C ALA A 42 -9.73 -7.30 -1.48
N GLN A 43 -9.87 -7.24 -2.81
CA GLN A 43 -8.98 -6.46 -3.66
C GLN A 43 -9.06 -4.97 -3.31
N GLU A 44 -10.26 -4.43 -3.15
CA GLU A 44 -10.46 -3.02 -2.80
C GLU A 44 -9.84 -2.69 -1.44
N ARG A 45 -10.11 -3.51 -0.42
CA ARG A 45 -9.53 -3.27 0.91
C ARG A 45 -8.01 -3.42 0.91
N ALA A 46 -7.45 -4.37 0.17
CA ALA A 46 -6.01 -4.53 0.04
C ALA A 46 -5.35 -3.27 -0.58
N ARG A 47 -5.94 -2.70 -1.64
CA ARG A 47 -5.44 -1.45 -2.24
C ARG A 47 -5.47 -0.30 -1.25
N GLN A 48 -6.55 -0.15 -0.48
CA GLN A 48 -6.67 0.90 0.53
C GLN A 48 -5.60 0.77 1.61
N ILE A 49 -5.36 -0.44 2.14
CA ILE A 49 -4.34 -0.66 3.17
C ILE A 49 -2.93 -0.34 2.65
N LEU A 50 -2.61 -0.78 1.43
CA LEU A 50 -1.32 -0.47 0.81
C LEU A 50 -1.17 1.03 0.56
N ALA A 51 -2.23 1.69 0.07
CA ALA A 51 -2.26 3.13 -0.12
C ALA A 51 -2.02 3.89 1.20
N GLU A 52 -2.68 3.50 2.29
CA GLU A 52 -2.52 4.08 3.62
C GLU A 52 -1.08 3.92 4.16
N THR A 53 -0.41 2.82 3.82
CA THR A 53 0.93 2.51 4.34
C THR A 53 2.05 3.10 3.47
N GLU A 54 1.86 3.17 2.16
CA GLU A 54 2.89 3.57 1.20
C GLU A 54 2.81 5.04 0.80
N MET A 55 1.67 5.71 0.99
CA MET A 55 1.53 7.13 0.64
C MET A 55 1.83 8.05 1.82
N ILE A 56 2.83 8.92 1.65
CA ILE A 56 3.05 10.05 2.54
C ILE A 56 2.17 11.21 2.05
N ALA A 57 1.05 11.44 2.73
CA ALA A 57 0.24 12.62 2.49
C ALA A 57 0.93 13.87 3.08
N LEU A 58 1.47 14.73 2.22
CA LEU A 58 2.09 15.99 2.63
C LEU A 58 1.04 17.10 2.77
N SER A 59 1.14 17.90 3.84
CA SER A 59 0.40 19.16 3.90
C SER A 59 0.87 20.10 2.79
N SER A 60 0.08 21.10 2.41
CA SER A 60 0.50 22.08 1.38
C SER A 60 1.83 22.75 1.72
N ARG A 61 2.08 23.01 3.01
CA ARG A 61 3.36 23.53 3.49
C ARG A 61 4.50 22.55 3.22
N ASP A 62 4.31 21.28 3.59
CA ASP A 62 5.35 20.27 3.48
C ASP A 62 5.60 19.88 2.01
N TRP A 63 4.56 19.91 1.17
CA TRP A 63 4.67 19.78 -0.27
C TRP A 63 5.52 20.89 -0.89
N ASN A 64 5.26 22.16 -0.54
CA ASN A 64 6.05 23.29 -1.03
C ASN A 64 7.51 23.21 -0.56
N ALA A 65 7.74 22.78 0.68
CA ALA A 65 9.09 22.57 1.20
C ALA A 65 9.81 21.42 0.47
N PHE A 66 9.10 20.33 0.19
CA PHE A 66 9.61 19.18 -0.55
C PHE A 66 9.95 19.53 -2.00
N ALA A 67 9.03 20.18 -2.73
CA ALA A 67 9.25 20.63 -4.10
C ALA A 67 10.45 21.59 -4.19
N LYS A 68 10.52 22.58 -3.29
CA LYS A 68 11.67 23.49 -3.22
C LYS A 68 12.98 22.76 -2.91
N ALA A 69 12.93 21.67 -2.15
CA ALA A 69 14.12 20.86 -1.87
C ALA A 69 14.57 20.05 -3.11
N LEU A 70 13.63 19.56 -3.93
CA LEU A 70 13.93 18.90 -5.20
C LEU A 70 14.57 19.86 -6.23
N ASP A 71 14.14 21.12 -6.26
CA ASP A 71 14.74 22.13 -7.15
C ASP A 71 16.13 22.61 -6.70
N ASN A 72 16.58 22.21 -5.50
CA ASN A 72 17.83 22.66 -4.88
C ASN A 72 18.71 21.47 -4.46
N THR A 73 18.95 20.52 -5.36
CA THR A 73 19.73 19.30 -5.10
C THR A 73 21.20 19.56 -4.76
N ASP A 74 21.80 20.59 -5.33
CA ASP A 74 23.27 20.72 -5.36
C ASP A 74 23.84 21.51 -4.17
N LYS A 75 23.04 21.76 -3.13
CA LYS A 75 23.48 22.50 -1.95
C LYS A 75 24.33 21.63 -1.03
N PRO A 76 25.53 22.08 -0.62
CA PRO A 76 26.35 21.36 0.35
C PRO A 76 25.61 21.21 1.69
N ARG A 77 25.56 19.98 2.22
CA ARG A 77 24.92 19.66 3.52
C ARG A 77 25.96 19.17 4.53
N PRO A 78 26.83 20.05 5.05
CA PRO A 78 27.97 19.66 5.89
C PRO A 78 27.56 18.88 7.16
N ARG A 79 26.39 19.21 7.75
CA ARG A 79 25.84 18.46 8.90
C ARG A 79 25.42 17.03 8.52
N LEU A 80 24.89 16.83 7.32
CA LEU A 80 24.53 15.50 6.81
C LEU A 80 25.79 14.67 6.52
N SER A 81 26.80 15.29 5.88
CA SER A 81 28.10 14.64 5.64
C SER A 81 28.79 14.21 6.94
N ALA A 82 28.78 15.08 7.96
CA ALA A 82 29.30 14.75 9.28
C ALA A 82 28.50 13.62 9.96
N ALA A 83 27.17 13.62 9.84
CA ALA A 83 26.33 12.54 10.37
C ALA A 83 26.62 11.19 9.71
N MET A 84 26.74 11.16 8.38
CA MET A 84 27.12 9.96 7.62
C MET A 84 28.50 9.43 8.02
N LYS A 85 29.47 10.33 8.25
CA LYS A 85 30.82 9.97 8.74
C LYS A 85 30.74 9.30 10.11
N ARG A 86 30.05 9.91 11.07
CA ARG A 86 29.86 9.33 12.42
C ARG A 86 29.16 7.98 12.39
N HIS A 87 28.19 7.80 11.49
CA HIS A 87 27.49 6.53 11.35
C HIS A 87 28.43 5.42 10.86
N ARG A 88 29.28 5.69 9.86
CA ARG A 88 30.31 4.74 9.39
C ARG A 88 31.28 4.35 10.51
N GLU A 89 31.80 5.35 11.24
CA GLU A 89 32.71 5.10 12.37
C GLU A 89 32.07 4.28 13.50
N TRP A 90 30.74 4.37 13.69
CA TRP A 90 30.00 3.54 14.64
C TRP A 90 29.80 2.11 14.15
N GLN A 91 29.55 1.91 12.84
CA GLN A 91 29.41 0.58 12.24
C GLN A 91 30.74 -0.18 12.24
N GLU A 92 31.87 0.49 11.98
CA GLU A 92 33.22 -0.12 11.95
C GLU A 92 33.75 -0.53 13.33
N LYS A 93 33.14 -0.03 14.42
CA LYS A 93 33.48 -0.38 15.80
C LYS A 93 32.62 -1.51 16.38
N ARG A 94 31.61 -1.98 15.66
CA ARG A 94 30.79 -3.16 16.02
C ARG A 94 31.42 -4.42 15.46
#